data_AF-A0A662SWL5-F1
#
_entry.id   AF-A0A662SWL5-F1
#
_cell.length_a   1.000
_cell.length_b   1.000
_cell.length_c   1.000
_cell.angle_alpha   90.00
_cell.angle_beta   90.00
_cell.angle_gamma   90.00
#
_symmetry.space_group_name_H-M   'P 1'
#
loop_
_entity.id
_entity.type
_entity.pdbx_description
1 polymer ?
#
loop_
_entity_poly.entity_id
_entity_poly.type
_entity_poly.pdbx_seq_one_letter_code
_entity_poly.pdbx_strand_id
1 'polypeptide(L)' 'MKDTPIYLFDEPTAGLSAEAVRAVHDFVQEELVKKRGALVLYAANNVIEAERICRRVSYWIGSVS' A
#
# COMPACT_ATOMS: atom_id res chain seq x y z
N MET A 1 -12.50 7.03 -7.30
CA MET A 1 -11.34 6.34 -7.93
C MET A 1 -11.80 5.71 -9.23
N LYS A 2 -11.05 5.89 -10.32
CA LYS A 2 -11.36 5.24 -11.61
C LYS A 2 -11.05 3.76 -11.52
N ASP A 3 -11.91 2.92 -12.12
CA ASP A 3 -11.66 1.49 -12.14
C ASP A 3 -10.51 1.17 -13.09
N THR A 4 -9.38 0.76 -12.50
CA THR A 4 -8.09 0.62 -13.17
C THR A 4 -7.46 -0.71 -12.73
N PRO A 5 -6.79 -1.46 -13.62
CA PRO A 5 -6.17 -2.74 -13.26
C PRO A 5 -4.91 -2.59 -12.39
N ILE A 6 -4.31 -1.40 -12.31
CA ILE A 6 -3.06 -1.15 -11.60
C ILE A 6 -3.20 0.12 -10.75
N TYR A 7 -2.76 0.04 -9.49
CA TYR A 7 -2.71 1.17 -8.56
C TYR A 7 -1.29 1.36 -8.00
N LEU A 8 -0.92 2.63 -7.83
CA LEU A 8 0.35 3.06 -7.24
C LEU A 8 0.03 3.89 -6.00
N PHE A 9 0.55 3.48 -4.84
CA PHE A 9 0.46 4.25 -3.61
C PHE A 9 1.85 4.63 -3.15
N ASP A 10 2.06 5.91 -2.89
CA ASP A 10 3.31 6.45 -2.36
C ASP A 10 3.02 7.07 -0.99
N GLU A 11 3.57 6.46 0.06
CA GLU A 11 3.37 6.79 1.48
C GLU A 11 1.89 7.08 1.86
N PRO A 12 0.93 6.21 1.55
CA PRO A 12 -0.51 6.51 1.65
C PRO A 12 -1.03 6.64 3.09
N THR A 13 -0.21 6.31 4.08
CA THR A 13 -0.56 6.24 5.52
C THR A 13 0.23 7.24 6.36
N ALA A 14 1.08 8.06 5.74
CA ALA A 14 1.84 9.09 6.43
C ALA A 14 0.92 10.07 7.17
N GLY A 15 1.18 10.27 8.46
CA GLY A 15 0.41 11.20 9.31
C GLY A 15 -1.00 10.72 9.71
N LEU A 16 -1.37 9.48 9.39
CA LEU A 16 -2.68 8.93 9.77
C LEU A 16 -2.68 8.33 11.18
N SER A 17 -3.85 8.36 11.82
CA SER A 17 -4.08 7.60 13.05
C SER A 17 -4.06 6.09 12.79
N ALA A 18 -3.80 5.28 13.82
CA ALA A 18 -3.78 3.83 13.67
C ALA A 18 -5.10 3.23 13.12
N GLU A 19 -6.24 3.87 13.42
CA GLU A 19 -7.55 3.48 12.88
C GLU A 19 -7.66 3.79 11.39
N ALA A 20 -7.22 4.97 10.97
CA ALA A 20 -7.23 5.36 9.57
C ALA A 20 -6.26 4.50 8.74
N VAL A 21 -5.09 4.14 9.28
CA VAL A 21 -4.16 3.19 8.64
C VAL A 21 -4.84 1.84 8.39
N ARG A 22 -5.56 1.30 9.39
CA ARG A 22 -6.32 0.05 9.23
C ARG A 22 -7.36 0.16 8.11
N ALA A 23 -8.13 1.25 8.08
CA ALA A 23 -9.12 1.46 7.03
C ALA A 23 -8.50 1.52 5.62
N VAL A 24 -7.33 2.16 5.46
CA VAL A 24 -6.59 2.17 4.19
C VAL A 24 -6.16 0.75 3.79
N HIS A 25 -5.63 -0.01 4.75
CA HIS A 25 -5.17 -1.37 4.52
C HIS A 25 -6.31 -2.30 4.10
N ASP A 26 -7.44 -2.22 4.81
CA ASP A 26 -8.64 -3.01 4.50
C ASP A 26 -9.17 -2.67 3.11
N PHE A 27 -9.21 -1.39 2.75
CA PHE A 27 -9.62 -0.97 1.41
C PHE A 27 -8.70 -1.53 0.31
N VAL A 28 -7.38 -1.45 0.49
CA VAL A 28 -6.42 -1.98 -0.49
C VAL A 28 -6.59 -3.49 -0.64
N GLN A 29 -6.68 -4.23 0.46
CA GLN A 29 -6.77 -5.70 0.43
C GLN A 29 -8.13 -6.18 -0.08
N GLU A 30 -9.21 -5.71 0.53
CA GLU A 30 -10.55 -6.25 0.27
C GLU A 30 -11.12 -5.71 -1.05
N GLU A 31 -11.02 -4.40 -1.28
CA GLU A 31 -11.68 -3.77 -2.43
C GLU A 31 -10.81 -3.77 -3.68
N LEU A 32 -9.51 -3.49 -3.60
CA LEU A 32 -8.66 -3.42 -4.80
C LEU A 32 -8.11 -4.79 -5.19
N VAL A 33 -7.51 -5.51 -4.25
CA VAL A 33 -6.84 -6.78 -4.56
C VAL A 33 -7.85 -7.92 -4.70
N LYS A 34 -8.64 -8.22 -3.66
CA LYS A 34 -9.52 -9.39 -3.67
C LYS A 34 -10.72 -9.24 -4.60
N LYS A 35 -11.45 -8.12 -4.48
CA LYS A 35 -12.69 -7.93 -5.23
C LYS A 35 -12.48 -7.54 -6.69
N ARG A 36 -11.50 -6.67 -6.97
CA ARG A 36 -11.23 -6.19 -8.33
C ARG A 36 -10.07 -6.91 -9.03
N GLY A 37 -9.28 -7.72 -8.32
CA GLY A 37 -8.13 -8.40 -8.91
C GLY A 37 -7.04 -7.43 -9.37
N ALA A 38 -6.96 -6.23 -8.80
CA ALA A 38 -6.02 -5.21 -9.24
C ALA A 38 -4.61 -5.46 -8.71
N LEU A 39 -3.60 -5.13 -9.52
CA LEU A 39 -2.22 -5.06 -9.08
C LEU A 39 -2.00 -3.77 -8.28
N VAL A 40 -1.44 -3.89 -7.08
CA VAL A 40 -1.09 -2.74 -6.24
C VAL A 40 0.42 -2.71 -6.03
N LEU A 41 1.05 -1.59 -6.36
CA LEU A 41 2.40 -1.28 -5.93
C LEU A 41 2.32 -0.23 -4.82
N TYR A 42 2.84 -0.60 -3.65
CA TYR A 42 2.71 0.14 -2.40
C TYR A 42 4.10 0.52 -1.90
N ALA A 43 4.42 1.80 -1.93
CA ALA A 43 5.67 2.34 -1.39
C ALA A 43 5.41 2.89 0.02
N ALA A 44 6.22 2.43 0.97
CA ALA A 44 6.16 2.84 2.36
C ALA A 44 7.57 2.86 2.95
N ASN A 45 7.80 3.80 3.86
CA ASN A 45 9.02 3.88 4.66
C ASN A 45 8.96 2.99 5.93
N ASN A 46 7.77 2.51 6.30
CA ASN A 46 7.55 1.62 7.43
C ASN A 46 7.58 0.15 6.98
N VAL A 47 8.64 -0.57 7.37
CA VAL A 47 8.84 -1.98 7.00
C VAL A 47 7.74 -2.89 7.55
N ILE A 48 7.35 -2.69 8.81
CA ILE A 48 6.31 -3.52 9.46
C ILE A 48 4.97 -3.36 8.72
N GLU A 49 4.69 -2.14 8.27
CA GLU A 49 3.51 -1.86 7.49
C GLU A 49 3.54 -2.56 6.12
N ALA A 50 4.67 -2.46 5.41
CA ALA A 50 4.86 -3.09 4.12
C ALA A 50 4.73 -4.62 4.21
N GLU A 51 5.34 -5.25 5.23
CA GLU A 51 5.24 -6.69 5.46
C GLU A 51 3.82 -7.15 5.82
N ARG A 52 3.03 -6.29 6.47
CA ARG A 52 1.64 -6.59 6.82
C ARG A 52 0.72 -6.60 5.60
N ILE A 53 0.91 -5.64 4.68
CA ILE A 53 -0.03 -5.42 3.57
C ILE A 53 0.42 -6.09 2.26
N CYS A 54 1.73 -6.21 2.01
CA CYS A 54 2.22 -6.68 0.72
C CYS A 54 2.43 -8.19 0.68
N ARG A 55 2.01 -8.83 -0.41
CA ARG A 55 2.34 -10.23 -0.70
C ARG A 55 3.83 -10.45 -0.98
N ARG A 56 4.49 -9.41 -1.51
CA ARG A 56 5.93 -9.39 -1.82
C ARG A 56 6.48 -8.04 -1.40
N VAL A 57 7.59 -8.05 -0.67
CA VAL A 57 8.28 -6.85 -0.23
C VAL A 57 9.65 -6.79 -0.89
N SER A 58 10.02 -5.62 -1.37
CA SER A 58 11.34 -5.31 -1.89
C SER A 58 11.87 -4.09 -1.14
N TYR A 59 13.15 -4.12 -0.76
CA TYR A 59 13.82 -3.01 -0.12
C TYR A 59 14.59 -2.21 -1.17
N TRP A 60 14.39 -0.89 -1.18
CA TRP A 60 15.17 0.01 -2.02
C TRP A 60 16.01 0.93 -1.13
N ILE A 61 17.33 0.87 -1.31
CA ILE A 61 18.29 1.68 -0.57
C ILE A 61 19.11 2.44 -1.62
N GLY A 62 18.94 3.75 -1.65
CA GLY A 62 19.64 4.66 -2.53
C GLY A 62 19.78 6.03 -1.88
N SER A 63 20.85 6.75 -2.19
CA SER A 63 20.98 8.14 -1.79
C SER A 63 20.22 9.00 -2.81
N VAL A 64 19.28 9.80 -2.34
CA VAL A 64 18.78 10.94 -3.11
C VAL A 64 19.78 12.07 -2.86
N SER A 65 20.83 12.12 -3.68
CA SER A 65 21.83 13.19 -3.67
C SER A 65 21.26 14.46 -4.29
#